data_AF-A0A344TS28-F1
#
_entry.id   AF-A0A344TS28-F1
#
_cell.length_a   1.000
_cell.length_b   1.000
_cell.length_c   1.000
_cell.angle_alpha   90.00
_cell.angle_beta   90.00
_cell.angle_gamma   90.00
#
_symmetry.space_group_name_H-M   'P 1'
#
loop_
_entity.id
_entity.type
_entity.pdbx_description
1 polymer ?
#
loop_
_entity_poly.entity_id
_entity_poly.type
_entity_poly.pdbx_seq_one_letter_code
_entity_poly.pdbx_strand_id
1 'polypeptide(L)'
;MNSRTKWLLLAPTSLVVIGYGLCVFSEAGHLKHTNAPFRQWFLMGTYSLIVINAGISLFGQAVIFRVQYQYRQEVRRKLKKMQKDFETALKKKNAAQGGKIG
;
A
#
# COMPACT_ATOMS: atom_id res chain seq x y z
N MET A 1 -13.82 -2.42 16.77
CA MET A 1 -12.37 -2.49 16.46
C MET A 1 -12.04 -1.48 15.36
N ASN A 2 -11.10 -0.57 15.62
CA ASN A 2 -10.80 0.63 14.81
C ASN A 2 -10.30 0.26 13.40
N SER A 3 -10.96 0.74 12.34
CA SER A 3 -10.66 0.39 10.95
C SER A 3 -9.20 0.66 10.56
N ARG A 4 -8.52 1.60 11.24
CA ARG A 4 -7.10 1.90 11.01
C ARG A 4 -6.15 0.73 11.31
N THR A 5 -6.48 -0.12 12.28
CA THR A 5 -5.62 -1.26 12.66
C THR A 5 -5.73 -2.42 11.67
N LYS A 6 -6.92 -2.64 11.10
CA LYS A 6 -7.15 -3.71 10.11
C LYS A 6 -6.27 -3.54 8.86
N TRP A 7 -6.06 -2.31 8.41
CA TRP A 7 -5.24 -2.00 7.23
C TRP A 7 -3.73 -2.00 7.51
N LEU A 8 -3.32 -1.59 8.72
CA LEU A 8 -1.92 -1.63 9.14
C LEU A 8 -1.39 -3.06 9.31
N LEU A 9 -2.27 -4.01 9.67
CA LEU A 9 -1.91 -5.42 9.78
C LEU A 9 -1.89 -6.12 8.42
N LEU A 10 -2.69 -5.67 7.44
CA LEU A 10 -2.80 -6.35 6.15
C LEU A 10 -1.46 -6.40 5.39
N ALA A 11 -0.69 -5.31 5.42
CA ALA A 11 0.63 -5.24 4.78
C ALA A 11 1.65 -6.23 5.39
N PRO A 12 1.95 -6.21 6.71
CA PRO A 12 2.85 -7.19 7.31
C PRO A 12 2.29 -8.62 7.23
N THR A 13 0.98 -8.83 7.33
CA THR A 13 0.38 -10.17 7.14
C THR A 13 0.63 -10.71 5.73
N SER A 14 0.45 -9.91 4.68
CA SER A 14 0.78 -10.34 3.31
C SER A 14 2.27 -10.62 3.13
N LEU A 15 3.15 -9.86 3.80
CA LEU A 15 4.59 -10.09 3.77
C LEU A 15 4.97 -11.43 4.42
N VAL A 16 4.32 -11.79 5.53
CA VAL A 16 4.49 -13.08 6.20
C VAL A 16 4.00 -14.23 5.30
N VAL A 17 2.88 -14.06 4.59
CA VAL A 17 2.37 -15.07 3.64
C VAL A 17 3.35 -15.28 2.47
N ILE A 18 3.95 -14.22 1.95
CA ILE A 18 5.00 -14.32 0.91
C ILE A 18 6.22 -15.07 1.46
N GLY A 19 6.67 -14.72 2.67
CA GLY A 19 7.80 -15.40 3.33
C GLY A 19 7.53 -16.88 3.57
N TYR A 20 6.32 -17.23 4.03
CA TYR A 20 5.88 -18.61 4.18
C TYR A 20 5.90 -19.36 2.84
N GLY A 21 5.40 -18.73 1.76
CA GLY A 21 5.50 -19.27 0.41
C GLY A 21 6.95 -19.56 0.00
N LEU A 22 7.88 -18.63 0.25
CA LEU A 22 9.30 -18.84 -0.06
C LEU A 22 9.94 -19.99 0.74
N CYS A 23 9.54 -20.20 2.00
CA CYS A 23 9.99 -21.36 2.77
C CYS A 23 9.51 -22.68 2.16
N VAL A 24 8.23 -22.76 1.78
CA VAL A 24 7.66 -23.94 1.11
C VAL A 24 8.31 -24.17 -0.26
N PHE A 25 8.65 -23.11 -0.99
CA PHE A 25 9.42 -23.20 -2.24
C PHE A 25 10.80 -23.81 -2.00
N SER A 26 11.50 -23.37 -0.95
CA SER A 26 12.83 -23.88 -0.58
C SER A 26 12.80 -25.37 -0.23
N GLU A 27 11.81 -25.80 0.56
CA GLU A 27 11.60 -27.21 0.88
C GLU A 27 11.28 -28.06 -0.36
N ALA A 28 10.43 -27.56 -1.26
CA ALA A 28 10.16 -28.23 -2.53
C ALA A 28 11.43 -28.38 -3.41
N GLY A 29 12.28 -27.36 -3.41
CA GLY A 29 13.60 -27.40 -4.05
C GLY A 29 14.52 -28.44 -3.41
N HIS A 30 14.51 -28.54 -2.08
CA HIS A 30 15.31 -29.54 -1.36
C HIS A 30 14.84 -30.97 -1.65
N LEU A 31 13.53 -31.21 -1.68
CA LEU A 31 12.89 -32.50 -2.02
C LEU A 31 13.23 -32.97 -3.45
N LYS A 32 13.40 -32.03 -4.39
CA LYS A 32 13.88 -32.33 -5.75
C LYS A 32 15.28 -32.95 -5.73
N HIS A 33 16.15 -32.55 -4.81
CA HIS A 33 17.51 -33.07 -4.69
C HIS A 33 17.58 -34.43 -3.96
N THR A 34 16.53 -34.82 -3.23
CA THR A 34 16.51 -36.04 -2.38
C THR A 34 15.86 -37.27 -3.02
N ASN A 35 15.73 -37.33 -4.35
CA ASN A 35 15.05 -38.43 -5.10
C ASN A 35 13.55 -38.61 -4.78
N ALA A 36 12.85 -37.56 -4.32
CA ALA A 36 11.41 -37.61 -4.13
C ALA A 36 10.65 -37.73 -5.48
N PRO A 37 9.48 -38.40 -5.52
CA PRO A 37 8.71 -38.60 -6.75
C PRO A 37 8.39 -37.27 -7.44
N PHE A 38 8.54 -37.24 -8.78
CA PHE A 38 8.42 -36.02 -9.60
C PHE A 38 7.19 -35.17 -9.28
N ARG A 39 6.04 -35.84 -9.10
CA ARG A 39 4.77 -35.18 -8.79
C ARG A 39 4.82 -34.41 -7.48
N GLN A 40 5.49 -34.91 -6.46
CA GLN A 40 5.39 -34.37 -5.10
C GLN A 40 6.14 -33.04 -4.96
N TRP A 41 7.37 -32.94 -5.46
CA TRP A 41 8.11 -31.67 -5.44
C TRP A 41 7.55 -30.67 -6.46
N PHE A 42 7.03 -31.14 -7.60
CA PHE A 42 6.40 -30.27 -8.60
C PHE A 42 5.09 -29.67 -8.09
N LEU A 43 4.21 -30.47 -7.45
CA LEU A 43 2.97 -29.98 -6.84
C LEU A 43 3.25 -29.03 -5.68
N MET A 44 4.21 -29.32 -4.81
CA MET A 44 4.60 -28.41 -3.73
C MET A 44 5.19 -27.09 -4.26
N GLY A 45 6.05 -27.15 -5.28
CA GLY A 45 6.58 -25.95 -5.93
C GLY A 45 5.50 -25.11 -6.62
N THR A 46 4.55 -25.75 -7.29
CA THR A 46 3.42 -25.08 -7.95
C THR A 46 2.47 -24.46 -6.91
N TYR A 47 2.16 -25.19 -5.83
CA TYR A 47 1.38 -24.67 -4.72
C TYR A 47 2.05 -23.45 -4.09
N SER A 48 3.37 -23.53 -3.85
CA SER A 48 4.16 -22.41 -3.35
C SER A 48 4.09 -21.19 -4.26
N LEU A 49 4.18 -21.36 -5.59
CA LEU A 49 4.06 -20.27 -6.55
C LEU A 49 2.68 -19.60 -6.49
N ILE A 50 1.61 -20.38 -6.32
CA ILE A 50 0.25 -19.86 -6.13
C ILE A 50 0.18 -19.02 -4.85
N VAL A 51 0.73 -19.52 -3.73
CA VAL A 51 0.74 -18.82 -2.44
C VAL A 51 1.54 -17.52 -2.53
N ILE A 52 2.71 -17.53 -3.18
CA ILE A 52 3.53 -16.33 -3.38
C ILE A 52 2.79 -15.30 -4.24
N ASN A 53 2.21 -15.71 -5.38
CA ASN A 53 1.48 -14.80 -6.27
C ASN A 53 0.22 -14.23 -5.62
N ALA A 54 -0.50 -15.04 -4.84
CA ALA A 54 -1.62 -14.58 -4.05
C ALA A 54 -1.18 -13.57 -2.97
N GLY A 55 -0.07 -13.85 -2.28
CA GLY A 55 0.54 -12.95 -1.30
C GLY A 55 0.95 -11.61 -1.90
N ILE A 56 1.58 -11.61 -3.08
CA ILE A 56 1.96 -10.39 -3.81
C ILE A 56 0.72 -9.59 -4.22
N SER A 57 -0.33 -10.25 -4.71
CA SER A 57 -1.59 -9.57 -5.09
C SER A 57 -2.25 -8.88 -3.90
N LEU A 58 -2.29 -9.56 -2.74
CA LEU A 58 -2.80 -8.97 -1.50
C LEU A 58 -1.93 -7.82 -1.00
N PHE A 59 -0.60 -7.96 -1.09
CA PHE A 59 0.34 -6.91 -0.74
C PHE A 59 0.15 -5.67 -1.62
N GLY A 60 -0.05 -5.84 -2.92
CA GLY A 60 -0.30 -4.75 -3.87
C GLY A 60 -1.53 -3.92 -3.48
N GLN A 61 -2.65 -4.58 -3.14
CA GLN A 61 -3.85 -3.88 -2.67
C GLN A 61 -3.63 -3.15 -1.33
N ALA A 62 -2.90 -3.78 -0.39
CA ALA A 62 -2.57 -3.16 0.89
C ALA A 62 -1.71 -1.90 0.72
N VAL A 63 -0.74 -1.92 -0.19
CA VAL A 63 0.13 -0.77 -0.50
C VAL A 63 -0.66 0.36 -1.16
N ILE A 64 -1.46 0.06 -2.18
CA ILE A 64 -2.28 1.08 -2.86
C ILE A 64 -3.19 1.79 -1.85
N PHE A 65 -3.81 1.04 -0.95
CA PHE A 65 -4.67 1.63 0.07
C PHE A 65 -3.90 2.51 1.06
N ARG A 66 -2.70 2.09 1.48
CA ARG A 66 -1.82 2.91 2.33
C ARG A 66 -1.45 4.22 1.64
N VAL A 67 -1.08 4.16 0.36
CA VAL A 67 -0.71 5.33 -0.45
C VAL A 67 -1.92 6.26 -0.63
N GLN A 68 -3.09 5.73 -0.97
CA GLN A 68 -4.32 6.53 -1.10
C GLN A 68 -4.70 7.25 0.20
N TYR A 69 -4.54 6.58 1.34
CA TYR A 69 -4.81 7.18 2.64
C TYR A 69 -3.85 8.34 2.94
N GLN A 70 -2.55 8.17 2.67
CA GLN A 70 -1.55 9.24 2.83
C GLN A 70 -1.83 10.40 1.87
N TYR A 71 -2.09 10.10 0.60
CA TYR A 71 -2.39 11.08 -0.42
C TYR A 71 -3.62 11.93 -0.07
N ARG A 72 -4.72 11.32 0.41
CA ARG A 72 -5.92 12.08 0.85
C ARG A 72 -5.60 13.07 1.97
N GLN A 73 -4.71 12.73 2.90
CA GLN A 73 -4.33 13.62 4.00
C GLN A 73 -3.51 14.80 3.48
N GLU A 74 -2.54 14.54 2.60
CA GLU A 74 -1.70 15.58 2.00
C GLU A 74 -2.51 16.53 1.12
N VAL A 75 -3.40 15.99 0.27
CA VAL A 75 -4.29 16.79 -0.58
C VAL A 75 -5.19 17.69 0.26
N ARG A 76 -5.79 17.18 1.35
CA ARG A 76 -6.61 18.01 2.25
C ARG A 76 -5.81 19.14 2.91
N ARG A 77 -4.56 18.89 3.31
CA ARG A 77 -3.68 19.92 3.88
C ARG A 77 -3.32 20.98 2.85
N LYS A 78 -2.97 20.56 1.62
CA LYS A 78 -2.67 21.48 0.51
C LYS A 78 -3.88 22.34 0.15
N LEU A 79 -5.07 21.73 0.00
CA LEU A 79 -6.31 22.45 -0.30
C LEU A 79 -6.64 23.52 0.74
N LYS A 80 -6.54 23.19 2.05
CA LYS A 80 -6.78 24.17 3.12
C LYS A 80 -5.77 25.32 3.12
N LYS A 81 -4.51 25.05 2.76
CA LYS A 81 -3.47 26.07 2.64
C LYS A 81 -3.76 27.00 1.45
N MET A 82 -4.05 26.43 0.29
CA MET A 82 -4.42 27.20 -0.91
C MET A 82 -5.67 28.05 -0.69
N GLN A 83 -6.68 27.53 0.03
CA GLN A 83 -7.88 28.30 0.36
C GLN A 83 -7.54 29.54 1.21
N LYS A 84 -6.70 29.40 2.24
CA LYS A 84 -6.26 30.53 3.07
C LYS A 84 -5.42 31.54 2.29
N ASP A 85 -4.51 31.05 1.45
CA ASP A 85 -3.66 31.92 0.62
C ASP A 85 -4.52 32.74 -0.36
N PHE A 86 -5.53 32.11 -0.97
CA PHE A 86 -6.49 32.78 -1.86
C PHE A 86 -7.35 33.82 -1.12
N GLU A 87 -7.89 33.47 0.06
CA GLU A 87 -8.67 34.40 0.89
C GLU A 87 -7.84 35.62 1.31
N THR A 88 -6.58 35.40 1.68
CA THR A 88 -5.65 36.46 2.06
C THR A 88 -5.32 37.36 0.86
N ALA A 89 -5.12 36.78 -0.32
CA ALA A 89 -4.89 37.54 -1.56
C ALA A 89 -6.11 38.40 -1.94
N LEU A 90 -7.32 37.87 -1.78
CA LEU A 90 -8.57 38.55 -2.07
C LEU A 90 -8.79 39.73 -1.11
N LYS A 91 -8.52 39.53 0.19
CA LYS A 91 -8.55 40.59 1.21
C LYS A 91 -7.55 41.71 0.90
N LYS A 92 -6.32 41.36 0.49
CA LYS A 92 -5.28 42.33 0.09
C LYS A 92 -5.71 43.13 -1.15
N LYS A 93 -6.32 42.48 -2.14
CA LYS A 93 -6.82 43.14 -3.36
C LYS A 93 -7.96 44.11 -3.06
N ASN A 94 -8.90 43.73 -2.21
CA ASN A 94 -10.00 44.59 -1.78
C ASN A 94 -9.51 45.82 -0.99
N ALA A 95 -8.54 45.64 -0.09
CA ALA A 95 -7.92 46.75 0.65
C ALA A 95 -7.21 47.75 -0.28
N ALA A 96 -6.51 47.25 -1.31
CA ALA A 96 -5.84 48.11 -2.29
C ALA A 96 -6.80 48.87 -3.23
N GLN A 97 -8.01 48.34 -3.46
CA GLN A 97 -9.05 49.01 -4.24
C GLN A 97 -9.83 50.05 -3.41
N GLY A 98 -10.10 49.78 -2.14
CA GLY A 98 -10.78 50.74 -1.24
C GLY A 98 -9.98 52.01 -0.94
N GLY A 99 -8.64 51.95 -1.04
CA GLY A 99 -7.77 53.12 -0.85
C GLY A 99 -7.61 54.04 -2.08
N LYS A 100 -8.28 53.76 -3.20
CA LYS A 100 -8.19 54.58 -4.44
C LYS A 100 -9.36 55.55 -4.63
N ILE A 101 -10.30 55.60 -3.69
CA ILE A 101 -11.55 56.40 -3.80
C ILE A 101 -11.66 57.47 -2.70
N GLY A 102 -10.58 57.72 -1.96
CA GLY A 102 -10.49 58.76 -0.92
C GLY A 102 -9.45 59.81 -1.26
#